data_AF-A0A2H9L403-F1
#
_entry.id   AF-A0A2H9L403-F1
#
_cell.length_a   1.000
_cell.length_b   1.000
_cell.length_c   1.000
_cell.angle_alpha   90.00
_cell.angle_beta   90.00
_cell.angle_gamma   90.00
#
_symmetry.space_group_name_H-M   'P 1'
#
loop_
_entity.id
_entity.type
_entity.pdbx_description
1 polymer ?
#
loop_
_entity_poly.entity_id
_entity_poly.type
_entity_poly.pdbx_seq_one_letter_code
_entity_poly.pdbx_strand_id
1 'polypeptide(L)'
;AIVLDDTLAGYFNDVKKGGMVVIATKKKIAAPHGIRTVAIDAYGVARREIGKPIVNVAMLGAFAKATGLVSKEALEKAIAQRFPKELAEKNAAAMRKCYSMV
;
A
#
# COMPACT_ATOMS: atom_id res chain seq x y z
N ALA A 1 2.11 -2.80 10.28
CA ALA A 1 2.86 -1.64 9.77
C ALA A 1 2.63 -1.51 8.27
N ILE A 2 2.63 -0.28 7.76
CA ILE A 2 2.73 0.01 6.32
C ILE A 2 4.12 0.60 6.10
N VAL A 3 4.89 0.04 5.19
CA VAL A 3 6.26 0.47 4.88
C VAL A 3 6.29 0.94 3.43
N LEU A 4 6.46 2.24 3.23
CA LEU A 4 6.37 2.86 1.91
C LEU A 4 7.70 2.85 1.16
N ASP A 5 8.80 2.64 1.88
CA ASP A 5 10.17 2.61 1.36
C ASP A 5 10.89 1.40 1.95
N ASP A 6 11.36 0.50 1.09
CA ASP A 6 11.98 -0.77 1.48
C ASP A 6 13.44 -0.63 1.94
N THR A 7 13.99 0.58 1.86
CA THR A 7 15.32 0.92 2.37
C THR A 7 15.33 1.26 3.85
N LEU A 8 14.16 1.50 4.46
CA LEU A 8 14.05 1.70 5.90
C LEU A 8 14.48 0.43 6.65
N ALA A 9 15.25 0.58 7.72
CA ALA A 9 15.66 -0.55 8.55
C ALA A 9 14.69 -0.76 9.72
N GLY A 10 14.67 -1.98 10.28
CA GLY A 10 14.01 -2.24 11.56
C GLY A 10 12.49 -2.25 11.56
N TYR A 11 11.81 -2.11 10.42
CA TYR A 11 10.34 -2.05 10.34
C TYR A 11 9.60 -3.33 10.81
N PHE A 12 10.33 -4.43 11.04
CA PHE A 12 9.79 -5.62 11.70
C PHE A 12 9.85 -5.56 13.22
N ASN A 13 10.76 -4.78 13.80
CA ASN A 13 11.03 -4.77 15.24
C ASN A 13 9.84 -4.21 16.03
N ASP A 14 9.13 -3.24 15.45
CA ASP A 14 7.97 -2.59 16.08
C ASP A 14 6.66 -3.37 15.86
N VAL A 15 6.72 -4.52 15.18
CA VAL A 15 5.55 -5.32 14.82
C VAL A 15 5.45 -6.50 15.78
N LYS A 16 4.37 -6.52 16.56
CA LYS A 16 4.06 -7.62 17.48
C LYS A 16 3.93 -8.97 16.74
N LYS A 17 4.23 -10.07 17.43
CA LYS A 17 4.00 -11.44 16.93
C LYS A 17 2.54 -11.60 16.45
N GLY A 18 2.35 -12.22 15.29
CA GLY A 18 1.05 -12.32 14.61
C GLY A 18 0.63 -11.06 13.83
N GLY A 19 1.40 -9.97 13.98
CA GLY A 19 1.23 -8.74 13.26
C GLY A 19 1.51 -8.87 11.76
N MET A 20 1.26 -7.79 11.04
CA MET A 20 1.37 -7.74 9.59
C MET A 20 2.20 -6.54 9.14
N VAL A 21 3.02 -6.75 8.12
CA VAL A 21 3.74 -5.70 7.39
C VAL A 21 3.28 -5.69 5.95
N VAL A 22 2.76 -4.55 5.49
CA VAL A 22 2.45 -4.29 4.08
C VAL A 22 3.54 -3.36 3.55
N ILE A 23 4.34 -3.81 2.57
CA ILE A 23 5.56 -3.12 2.14
C ILE A 23 5.60 -2.87 0.64
N ALA A 24 5.97 -1.65 0.26
CA ALA A 24 6.17 -1.23 -1.12
C ALA A 24 7.55 -1.70 -1.62
N THR A 25 7.60 -2.84 -2.31
CA THR A 25 8.85 -3.40 -2.84
C THR A 25 8.59 -4.42 -3.97
N LYS A 26 9.58 -4.57 -4.86
CA LYS A 26 9.66 -5.68 -5.82
C LYS A 26 10.49 -6.86 -5.29
N LYS A 27 11.24 -6.64 -4.20
CA LYS A 27 12.17 -7.62 -3.67
C LYS A 27 11.41 -8.70 -2.92
N LYS A 28 11.97 -9.92 -2.90
CA LYS A 28 11.51 -10.95 -1.97
C LYS A 28 11.88 -10.50 -0.56
N ILE A 29 10.93 -10.56 0.36
CA ILE A 29 11.11 -10.16 1.75
C ILE A 29 11.28 -11.41 2.61
N ALA A 30 12.40 -11.49 3.32
CA ALA A 30 12.62 -12.48 4.36
C ALA A 30 12.04 -11.95 5.68
N ALA A 31 10.81 -12.35 5.99
CA ALA A 31 10.14 -11.92 7.21
C ALA A 31 10.58 -12.77 8.42
N PRO A 32 10.74 -12.18 9.61
CA PRO A 32 10.89 -12.95 10.84
C PRO A 32 9.70 -13.90 11.07
N HIS A 33 9.96 -15.02 11.75
CA HIS A 33 8.92 -16.01 12.03
C HIS A 33 7.75 -15.39 12.82
N GLY A 34 6.52 -15.68 12.40
CA GLY A 34 5.31 -15.19 13.05
C GLY A 34 4.89 -13.77 12.65
N ILE A 35 5.53 -13.13 11.67
CA ILE A 35 5.06 -11.88 11.07
C ILE A 35 4.50 -12.17 9.67
N ARG A 36 3.26 -11.74 9.41
CA ARG A 36 2.64 -11.82 8.08
C ARG A 36 3.17 -10.70 7.20
N THR A 37 3.45 -10.98 5.94
CA THR A 37 3.96 -9.98 5.01
C THR A 37 3.20 -9.94 3.70
N VAL A 38 2.99 -8.73 3.21
CA VAL A 38 2.41 -8.45 1.89
C VAL A 38 3.36 -7.48 1.19
N ALA A 39 4.00 -7.94 0.12
CA ALA A 39 4.95 -7.14 -0.66
C ALA A 39 4.34 -6.80 -2.02
N ILE A 40 4.35 -5.52 -2.40
CA ILE A 40 3.72 -5.04 -3.64
C ILE A 40 4.64 -4.06 -4.36
N ASP A 41 4.73 -4.18 -5.67
CA ASP A 41 5.36 -3.19 -6.55
C ASP A 41 4.51 -1.90 -6.67
N ALA A 42 4.34 -1.18 -5.57
CA ALA A 42 3.56 0.05 -5.56
C ALA A 42 4.25 1.18 -6.34
N TYR A 43 5.59 1.18 -6.41
CA TYR A 43 6.33 2.14 -7.23
C TYR A 43 6.06 1.98 -8.72
N GLY A 44 6.01 0.74 -9.22
CA GLY A 44 5.64 0.45 -10.60
C GLY A 44 4.19 0.84 -10.90
N VAL A 45 3.26 0.58 -9.98
CA VAL A 45 1.86 1.03 -10.09
C VAL A 45 1.79 2.55 -10.13
N ALA A 46 2.43 3.25 -9.20
CA ALA A 46 2.40 4.71 -9.11
C ALA A 46 2.98 5.37 -10.37
N ARG A 47 4.08 4.85 -10.91
CA ARG A 47 4.64 5.34 -12.19
C ARG A 47 3.66 5.21 -13.36
N ARG A 48 2.89 4.12 -13.43
CA ARG A 48 1.92 3.89 -14.51
C ARG A 48 0.65 4.72 -14.37
N GLU A 49 0.06 4.77 -13.16
CA GLU A 49 -1.25 5.42 -12.97
C GLU A 49 -1.13 6.92 -12.66
N ILE A 50 -0.12 7.31 -11.89
CA ILE A 50 0.05 8.69 -11.38
C ILE A 50 1.09 9.45 -12.23
N GLY A 51 2.00 8.74 -12.90
CA GLY A 51 3.14 9.32 -13.61
C GLY A 51 4.30 9.71 -12.69
N LYS A 52 4.17 9.49 -11.38
CA LYS A 52 5.18 9.82 -10.36
C LYS A 52 5.32 8.64 -9.38
N PRO A 53 6.52 8.41 -8.81
CA PRO A 53 6.76 7.31 -7.87
C PRO A 53 6.25 7.61 -6.44
N ILE A 54 4.99 8.08 -6.31
CA ILE A 54 4.37 8.41 -5.02
C ILE A 54 3.40 7.29 -4.65
N VAL A 55 3.75 6.51 -3.62
CA VAL A 55 3.08 5.23 -3.34
C VAL A 55 2.05 5.28 -2.22
N ASN A 56 1.95 6.39 -1.48
CA ASN A 56 1.18 6.48 -0.23
C ASN A 56 -0.28 6.03 -0.41
N VAL A 57 -0.99 6.63 -1.37
CA VAL A 57 -2.41 6.31 -1.61
C VAL A 57 -2.57 4.93 -2.25
N ALA A 58 -1.63 4.53 -3.11
CA ALA A 58 -1.63 3.19 -3.69
C ALA A 58 -1.55 2.12 -2.59
N MET A 59 -0.64 2.30 -1.62
CA MET A 59 -0.43 1.38 -0.49
C MET A 59 -1.62 1.31 0.47
N LEU A 60 -2.49 2.34 0.53
CA LEU A 60 -3.74 2.24 1.30
C LEU A 60 -4.68 1.18 0.74
N GLY A 61 -4.70 0.97 -0.58
CA GLY A 61 -5.49 -0.09 -1.20
C GLY A 61 -5.03 -1.48 -0.75
N ALA A 62 -3.71 -1.69 -0.78
CA ALA A 62 -3.09 -2.91 -0.29
C ALA A 62 -3.42 -3.17 1.19
N PHE A 63 -3.27 -2.13 2.02
CA PHE A 63 -3.59 -2.20 3.44
C PHE A 63 -5.06 -2.56 3.69
N ALA A 64 -5.99 -1.92 2.98
CA ALA A 64 -7.42 -2.19 3.12
C ALA A 64 -7.76 -3.65 2.79
N LYS A 65 -7.23 -4.19 1.69
CA LYS A 65 -7.44 -5.60 1.33
C LYS A 65 -6.80 -6.57 2.34
N ALA A 66 -5.56 -6.30 2.75
CA ALA A 66 -4.79 -7.18 3.63
C ALA A 66 -5.41 -7.29 5.02
N THR A 67 -6.03 -6.21 5.51
CA THR A 67 -6.52 -6.11 6.89
C THR A 67 -8.03 -6.21 7.02
N GLY A 68 -8.79 -5.84 5.99
CA GLY A 68 -10.25 -5.72 6.06
C GLY A 68 -10.75 -4.59 6.97
N LEU A 69 -9.87 -3.75 7.51
CA LEU A 69 -10.23 -2.71 8.48
C LEU A 69 -10.91 -1.49 7.85
N VAL A 70 -10.70 -1.28 6.55
CA VAL A 70 -11.26 -0.16 5.79
C VAL A 70 -11.84 -0.72 4.50
N SER A 71 -13.06 -0.30 4.14
CA SER A 71 -13.67 -0.73 2.88
C SER A 71 -13.03 0.00 1.69
N LYS A 72 -13.07 -0.65 0.52
CA LYS A 72 -12.57 -0.05 -0.72
C LYS A 72 -13.35 1.22 -1.07
N GLU A 73 -14.66 1.20 -0.87
CA GLU A 73 -15.58 2.30 -1.16
C GLU A 73 -15.28 3.53 -0.27
N ALA A 74 -14.95 3.30 1.01
CA ALA A 74 -14.56 4.35 1.92
C ALA A 74 -13.26 5.05 1.48
N LEU A 75 -12.27 4.27 1.00
CA LEU A 75 -11.04 4.83 0.43
C LEU A 75 -11.31 5.65 -0.83
N GLU A 76 -12.13 5.14 -1.75
CA GLU A 76 -12.47 5.86 -2.98
C GLU A 76 -13.15 7.21 -2.68
N LYS A 77 -14.09 7.21 -1.73
CA LYS A 77 -14.74 8.43 -1.27
C LYS A 77 -13.74 9.41 -0.63
N ALA A 78 -12.87 8.93 0.24
CA ALA A 78 -11.85 9.77 0.88
C ALA A 78 -10.87 10.38 -0.14
N ILE A 79 -10.45 9.62 -1.15
CA ILE A 79 -9.58 10.11 -2.22
C ILE A 79 -10.28 11.19 -3.04
N ALA A 80 -11.54 10.98 -3.41
CA ALA A 80 -12.33 11.97 -4.16
C ALA A 80 -12.52 13.30 -3.39
N GLN A 81 -12.62 13.23 -2.06
CA GLN A 81 -12.74 14.43 -1.21
C GLN A 81 -11.41 15.14 -0.99
N ARG A 82 -10.28 14.40 -0.98
CA ARG A 82 -8.97 14.93 -0.61
C ARG A 82 -8.23 15.64 -1.75
N PHE A 83 -8.46 15.21 -2.99
CA PHE A 83 -7.67 15.63 -4.16
C PHE A 83 -8.54 16.27 -5.25
N PRO A 84 -7.97 17.18 -6.07
CA PRO A 84 -8.63 17.63 -7.31
C PRO A 84 -8.98 16.45 -8.21
N LYS A 85 -10.07 16.58 -8.99
CA LYS A 85 -10.68 15.49 -9.76
C LYS A 85 -9.67 14.62 -10.54
N GLU A 86 -8.82 15.22 -11.35
CA GLU A 86 -7.84 14.47 -12.15
C GLU A 86 -6.86 13.66 -11.28
N LEU A 87 -6.37 14.27 -10.19
CA LEU A 87 -5.45 13.61 -9.27
C LEU A 87 -6.16 12.56 -8.41
N ALA A 88 -7.43 12.76 -8.07
CA ALA A 88 -8.26 11.79 -7.39
C ALA A 88 -8.45 10.53 -8.25
N GLU A 89 -8.75 10.68 -9.54
CA GLU A 89 -8.91 9.56 -10.47
C GLU A 89 -7.61 8.73 -10.60
N LYS A 90 -6.47 9.39 -10.78
CA LYS A 90 -5.15 8.73 -10.84
C LYS A 90 -4.80 7.98 -9.55
N ASN A 91 -5.03 8.61 -8.40
CA ASN A 91 -4.79 7.97 -7.10
C ASN A 91 -5.76 6.82 -6.83
N ALA A 92 -7.03 6.95 -7.20
CA ALA A 92 -8.02 5.89 -7.06
C ALA A 92 -7.66 4.68 -7.95
N ALA A 93 -7.18 4.91 -9.18
CA ALA A 93 -6.70 3.85 -10.06
C ALA A 93 -5.50 3.11 -9.44
N ALA A 94 -4.51 3.83 -8.93
CA ALA A 94 -3.36 3.24 -8.24
C ALA A 94 -3.76 2.43 -7.01
N MET A 95 -4.65 3.00 -6.17
CA MET A 95 -5.21 2.35 -4.99
C MET A 95 -5.94 1.05 -5.36
N ARG A 96 -6.82 1.08 -6.36
CA ARG A 96 -7.56 -0.11 -6.84
C ARG A 96 -6.64 -1.22 -7.33
N LYS A 97 -5.57 -0.87 -8.05
CA LYS A 97 -4.58 -1.84 -8.53
C LYS A 97 -3.86 -2.51 -7.37
N CYS A 98 -3.32 -1.74 -6.43
CA CYS A 98 -2.67 -2.30 -5.25
C CYS A 98 -3.63 -3.10 -4.35
N TYR A 99 -4.90 -2.70 -4.24
CA TYR A 99 -5.94 -3.48 -3.54
C TYR A 99 -6.12 -4.86 -4.18
N SER A 100 -6.05 -4.96 -5.51
CA SER A 100 -6.27 -6.23 -6.24
C SER A 100 -5.02 -7.12 -6.30
N MET A 101 -3.86 -6.62 -5.84
CA MET A 101 -2.59 -7.35 -5.81
C MET A 101 -2.33 -8.05 -4.46
N VAL A 102 -3.26 -7.92 -3.51
CA VAL A 102 -3.24 -8.57 -2.20
C VAL A 102 -4.23 -9.71 -2.16
#